data_AF-A0A924XNZ1-F1
#
_entry.id   AF-A0A924XNZ1-F1
#
_cell.length_a   1.000
_cell.length_b   1.000
_cell.length_c   1.000
_cell.angle_alpha   90.00
_cell.angle_beta   90.00
_cell.angle_gamma   90.00
#
_symmetry.space_group_name_H-M   'P 1'
#
loop_
_entity.id
_entity.type
_entity.pdbx_description
1 polymer ?
#
loop_
_entity_poly.entity_id
_entity_poly.type
_entity_poly.pdbx_seq_one_letter_code
_entity_poly.pdbx_strand_id
1 'polypeptide(L)'
;MKSRAFLAIGGIALLAIGLLVWQVYTGAESHSDGAITKLTSEDLGILVESSLQPQQVAQLANDPEARKQFIEKVVKTQLVQLLALASEARKEGLQNEEIIKQKLEFSQNLVIARLYDQEQRQNQASPVPAPPFGSITKEEGDEYLKKHEAEYVKYEELVKTLQKESEVPPPTEEQNEQQRQQWAKILITAEKARAEKFEQQPKVRLQLGLQQSNALVQEYAKKHAKDFEPTEAEMKDYVAKNPQYDAAKQRETIEDVLKRAKAGEDFAALANQYSEDPGNKEADPQTNAPTGNLKGGIYENIGQGEFEPAFEKAALALEKGGISDIVETVYGFHVIKLEDKKTEKGSDGKDKTTFTVRHVLRQTKFTDPTAQSSPYSQPKFLTGDEMAKTTLSNEKQKKFLEEVVKRNKIEVPEDFTVKAPDASKMPQPPTQNGISPTQMNGGVPLPNSQIEKAPTTSPKGKTAAKDAPKTKSEPKDK
;
A
#
# COMPACT_ATOMS: atom_id res chain seq x y z
N MET A 1 -4.07 2.13 -29.99
CA MET A 1 -3.58 3.04 -28.95
C MET A 1 -2.81 2.21 -27.94
N LYS A 2 -1.48 2.38 -27.86
CA LYS A 2 -0.60 1.58 -27.00
C LYS A 2 -0.66 2.17 -25.59
N SER A 3 -1.35 1.49 -24.67
CA SER A 3 -1.39 1.85 -23.24
C SER A 3 0.00 1.63 -22.64
N ARG A 4 0.64 2.72 -22.19
CA ARG A 4 1.94 2.72 -21.53
C ARG A 4 1.72 2.72 -20.03
N ALA A 5 1.68 1.53 -19.44
CA ALA A 5 1.86 1.33 -18.01
C ALA A 5 3.37 1.18 -17.75
N PHE A 6 4.05 2.28 -17.40
CA PHE A 6 5.44 2.23 -16.97
C PHE A 6 5.52 2.57 -15.47
N LEU A 7 6.12 1.64 -14.70
CA LEU A 7 6.71 1.82 -13.37
C LEU A 7 5.76 2.18 -12.22
N ALA A 8 4.82 1.30 -11.88
CA ALA A 8 4.08 1.36 -10.62
C ALA A 8 4.01 0.01 -9.90
N ILE A 9 5.06 -0.82 -10.01
CA ILE A 9 5.12 -2.13 -9.36
C ILE A 9 6.51 -2.25 -8.73
N GLY A 10 6.58 -2.10 -7.40
CA GLY A 10 7.81 -2.24 -6.60
C GLY A 10 8.25 -1.01 -5.77
N GLY A 11 7.56 0.13 -5.88
CA GLY A 11 7.89 1.36 -5.13
C GLY A 11 6.98 1.71 -3.95
N ILE A 12 5.87 0.97 -3.76
CA ILE A 12 4.72 1.47 -2.99
C ILE A 12 4.86 1.28 -1.47
N ALA A 13 5.77 0.44 -0.98
CA ALA A 13 6.09 0.39 0.45
C ALA A 13 7.13 1.44 0.90
N LEU A 14 7.95 1.96 -0.02
CA LEU A 14 8.95 3.00 0.28
C LEU A 14 8.41 4.42 0.06
N LEU A 15 7.37 4.59 -0.77
CA LEU A 15 6.70 5.88 -0.95
C LEU A 15 5.88 6.32 0.27
N ALA A 16 5.43 5.40 1.12
CA ALA A 16 4.78 5.74 2.38
C ALA A 16 5.77 6.36 3.39
N ILE A 17 7.07 6.04 3.30
CA ILE A 17 8.11 6.63 4.14
C ILE A 17 8.50 8.02 3.61
N GLY A 18 8.46 8.23 2.29
CA GLY A 18 8.78 9.52 1.66
C GLY A 18 7.77 10.65 1.94
N LEU A 19 6.52 10.32 2.27
CA LEU A 19 5.48 11.32 2.57
C LEU A 19 5.17 11.46 4.08
N LEU A 20 5.61 10.52 4.93
CA LEU A 20 5.41 10.60 6.38
C LEU A 20 6.64 11.11 7.17
N VAL A 21 7.81 11.23 6.55
CA VAL A 21 9.03 11.78 7.19
C VAL A 21 9.17 13.29 6.90
N TRP A 22 8.08 14.04 7.07
CA TRP A 22 8.10 15.50 7.17
C TRP A 22 7.53 15.91 8.54
N GLN A 23 8.27 16.79 9.23
CA GLN A 23 8.22 17.15 10.66
C GLN A 23 9.13 16.21 11.50
N VAL A 24 10.34 16.57 11.98
CA VAL A 24 10.87 17.56 12.96
C VAL A 24 11.11 17.09 14.45
N TYR A 25 12.30 16.52 14.80
CA TYR A 25 13.27 16.84 15.93
C TYR A 25 13.88 15.70 16.75
N THR A 26 15.25 15.53 16.63
CA THR A 26 16.42 15.13 17.54
C THR A 26 17.12 13.71 17.35
N GLY A 27 18.30 13.41 17.93
CA GLY A 27 18.99 12.09 17.98
C GLY A 27 19.31 11.27 16.71
N ALA A 28 20.58 11.17 16.29
CA ALA A 28 21.24 9.95 15.77
C ALA A 28 22.74 10.19 15.60
N GLU A 29 23.51 9.13 15.78
CA GLU A 29 24.93 9.10 15.44
C GLU A 29 25.06 8.71 13.95
N SER A 30 25.40 9.68 13.11
CA SER A 30 25.80 9.48 11.72
C SER A 30 27.31 9.60 11.61
N HIS A 31 27.99 8.61 11.05
CA HIS A 31 29.39 8.74 10.64
C HIS A 31 29.52 9.71 9.45
N SER A 32 30.73 10.15 9.14
CA SER A 32 31.02 11.15 8.08
C SER A 32 30.58 10.73 6.68
N ASP A 33 30.18 9.47 6.49
CA ASP A 33 29.62 8.90 5.25
C ASP A 33 28.08 8.87 5.22
N GLY A 34 27.41 9.36 6.27
CA GLY A 34 25.95 9.41 6.39
C GLY A 34 25.29 8.06 6.66
N ALA A 35 26.03 7.01 7.03
CA ALA A 35 25.46 5.71 7.38
C ALA A 35 24.92 5.69 8.82
N ILE A 36 23.67 5.24 8.99
CA ILE A 36 23.06 4.98 10.30
C ILE A 36 23.04 3.47 10.50
N THR A 37 23.90 2.97 11.37
CA THR A 37 24.02 1.54 11.73
C THR A 37 23.47 1.24 13.12
N LYS A 38 23.20 2.28 13.91
CA LYS A 38 22.65 2.22 15.25
C LYS A 38 21.65 3.33 15.46
N LEU A 39 20.47 2.95 15.94
CA LEU A 39 19.46 3.86 16.44
C LEU A 39 19.59 3.94 17.97
N THR A 40 19.48 5.13 18.52
CA THR A 40 19.45 5.36 19.96
C THR A 40 18.03 5.58 20.47
N SER A 41 17.83 5.50 21.79
CA SER A 41 16.54 5.85 22.41
C SER A 41 16.18 7.33 22.20
N GLU A 42 17.19 8.18 22.06
CA GLU A 42 16.98 9.55 21.61
C GLU A 42 16.35 9.46 20.21
N ASP A 43 17.04 8.93 19.21
CA ASP A 43 16.61 8.86 17.80
C ASP A 43 15.17 8.40 17.60
N LEU A 44 14.73 7.38 18.34
CA LEU A 44 13.35 6.91 18.26
C LEU A 44 12.34 7.88 18.87
N GLY A 45 12.66 8.48 20.03
CA GLY A 45 11.84 9.52 20.65
C GLY A 45 11.59 10.66 19.68
N ILE A 46 12.59 10.95 18.86
CA ILE A 46 12.51 11.98 17.85
C ILE A 46 11.63 11.60 16.71
N LEU A 47 11.85 10.43 16.14
CA LEU A 47 11.04 10.00 15.01
C LEU A 47 9.56 10.03 15.38
N VAL A 48 9.25 9.69 16.63
CA VAL A 48 7.90 9.83 17.18
C VAL A 48 7.43 11.27 17.32
N GLU A 49 8.17 12.12 18.05
CA GLU A 49 7.80 13.53 18.29
C GLU A 49 7.64 14.33 16.99
N SER A 50 8.38 13.91 15.98
CA SER A 50 8.53 14.56 14.71
C SER A 50 7.46 14.14 13.71
N SER A 51 7.21 12.84 13.59
CA SER A 51 6.47 12.26 12.46
C SER A 51 5.03 11.86 12.82
N LEU A 52 4.66 11.90 14.11
CA LEU A 52 3.34 11.46 14.58
C LEU A 52 2.47 12.62 15.06
N GLN A 53 1.16 12.41 15.00
CA GLN A 53 0.18 13.36 15.52
C GLN A 53 0.26 13.47 17.05
N PRO A 54 -0.07 14.63 17.67
CA PRO A 54 0.06 14.82 19.12
C PRO A 54 -0.62 13.73 19.96
N GLN A 55 -1.77 13.22 19.54
CA GLN A 55 -2.46 12.13 20.25
C GLN A 55 -1.65 10.81 20.25
N GLN A 56 -0.99 10.49 19.14
CA GLN A 56 -0.14 9.30 19.02
C GLN A 56 1.14 9.46 19.84
N VAL A 57 1.75 10.66 19.83
CA VAL A 57 2.90 11.00 20.67
C VAL A 57 2.54 10.84 22.15
N ALA A 58 1.39 11.38 22.58
CA ALA A 58 0.90 11.25 23.95
C ALA A 58 0.64 9.79 24.35
N GLN A 59 0.15 8.95 23.43
CA GLN A 59 -0.02 7.52 23.68
C GLN A 59 1.34 6.85 23.93
N LEU A 60 2.32 7.05 23.05
CA LEU A 60 3.65 6.45 23.19
C LEU A 60 4.42 6.97 24.41
N ALA A 61 4.19 8.22 24.81
CA ALA A 61 4.76 8.79 26.03
C ALA A 61 4.27 8.08 27.30
N ASN A 62 3.01 7.62 27.32
CA ASN A 62 2.38 7.09 28.53
C ASN A 62 2.22 5.57 28.55
N ASP A 63 2.37 4.88 27.42
CA ASP A 63 2.13 3.45 27.29
C ASP A 63 3.39 2.69 26.80
N PRO A 64 4.09 1.96 27.69
CA PRO A 64 5.25 1.14 27.33
C PRO A 64 4.94 0.02 26.33
N GLU A 65 3.74 -0.57 26.38
CA GLU A 65 3.35 -1.61 25.43
C GLU A 65 3.13 -1.01 24.04
N ALA A 66 2.58 0.20 23.96
CA ALA A 66 2.49 0.95 22.70
C ALA A 66 3.88 1.24 22.10
N ARG A 67 4.88 1.61 22.92
CA ARG A 67 6.27 1.81 22.45
C ARG A 67 6.90 0.51 21.94
N LYS A 68 6.71 -0.59 22.66
CA LYS A 68 7.17 -1.91 22.21
C LYS A 68 6.54 -2.28 20.87
N GLN A 69 5.24 -2.08 20.71
CA GLN A 69 4.57 -2.33 19.43
C GLN A 69 5.07 -1.40 18.33
N PHE A 70 5.38 -0.14 18.62
CA PHE A 70 5.99 0.78 17.66
C PHE A 70 7.37 0.29 17.21
N ILE A 71 8.23 -0.17 18.13
CA ILE A 71 9.52 -0.77 17.78
C ILE A 71 9.32 -1.99 16.87
N GLU A 72 8.46 -2.93 17.27
CA GLU A 72 8.28 -4.19 16.53
C GLU A 72 7.62 -3.99 15.17
N LYS A 73 6.60 -3.13 15.07
CA LYS A 73 5.76 -3.01 13.87
C LYS A 73 6.16 -1.88 12.93
N VAL A 74 6.97 -0.92 13.39
CA VAL A 74 7.39 0.24 12.58
C VAL A 74 8.91 0.28 12.47
N VAL A 75 9.63 0.30 13.60
CA VAL A 75 11.09 0.47 13.56
C VAL A 75 11.77 -0.73 12.91
N LYS A 76 11.47 -1.95 13.38
CA LYS A 76 12.10 -3.18 12.88
C LYS A 76 11.65 -3.58 11.48
N THR A 77 10.45 -3.21 11.08
CA THR A 77 9.86 -3.59 9.79
C THR A 77 10.03 -2.55 8.70
N GLN A 78 10.21 -1.26 9.02
CA GLN A 78 10.33 -0.21 8.02
C GLN A 78 11.69 0.47 8.10
N LEU A 79 12.04 1.00 9.27
CA LEU A 79 13.25 1.80 9.43
C LEU A 79 14.53 0.95 9.30
N VAL A 80 14.56 -0.22 9.94
CA VAL A 80 15.69 -1.16 9.81
C VAL A 80 15.85 -1.63 8.35
N GLN A 81 14.76 -1.90 7.65
CA GLN A 81 14.79 -2.30 6.24
C GLN A 81 15.37 -1.18 5.35
N LEU A 82 14.91 0.06 5.55
CA LEU A 82 15.43 1.23 4.86
C LEU A 82 16.95 1.38 5.08
N LEU A 83 17.39 1.36 6.34
CA LEU A 83 18.80 1.56 6.69
C LEU A 83 19.68 0.41 6.17
N ALA A 84 19.19 -0.83 6.25
CA ALA A 84 19.89 -2.01 5.75
C ALA A 84 20.06 -1.97 4.22
N LEU A 85 19.00 -1.62 3.47
CA LEU A 85 19.09 -1.44 2.02
C LEU A 85 20.00 -0.27 1.64
N ALA A 86 19.92 0.84 2.36
CA ALA A 86 20.80 1.97 2.13
C ALA A 86 22.27 1.63 2.41
N SER A 87 22.54 0.74 3.36
CA SER A 87 23.87 0.20 3.60
C SER A 87 24.37 -0.63 2.40
N GLU A 88 23.53 -1.47 1.80
CA GLU A 88 23.88 -2.21 0.58
C GLU A 88 24.14 -1.27 -0.61
N ALA A 89 23.27 -0.27 -0.80
CA ALA A 89 23.48 0.79 -1.79
C ALA A 89 24.84 1.48 -1.61
N ARG A 90 25.22 1.74 -0.35
CA ARG A 90 26.52 2.34 -0.04
C ARG A 90 27.70 1.42 -0.35
N LYS A 91 27.57 0.13 -0.08
CA LYS A 91 28.60 -0.89 -0.39
C LYS A 91 28.81 -1.06 -1.90
N GLU A 92 27.76 -0.89 -2.68
CA GLU A 92 27.85 -0.88 -4.14
C GLU A 92 28.39 0.44 -4.72
N GLY A 93 28.62 1.44 -3.87
CA GLY A 93 29.16 2.73 -4.29
C GLY A 93 28.16 3.64 -5.01
N LEU A 94 26.84 3.39 -4.89
CA LEU A 94 25.82 4.20 -5.56
C LEU A 94 25.92 5.68 -5.21
N GLN A 95 26.24 6.02 -3.97
CA GLN A 95 26.47 7.39 -3.50
C GLN A 95 27.62 8.12 -4.22
N ASN A 96 28.51 7.38 -4.88
CA ASN A 96 29.67 7.93 -5.60
C ASN A 96 29.40 8.07 -7.11
N GLU A 97 28.29 7.54 -7.63
CA GLU A 97 27.89 7.77 -9.01
C GLU A 97 27.52 9.25 -9.18
N GLU A 98 28.08 9.92 -10.20
CA GLU A 98 28.03 11.39 -10.32
C GLU A 98 26.60 11.96 -10.23
N ILE A 99 25.63 11.36 -10.91
CA ILE A 99 24.23 11.79 -10.89
C ILE A 99 23.61 11.61 -9.49
N ILE A 100 23.90 10.49 -8.83
CA ILE A 100 23.38 10.20 -7.49
C ILE A 100 24.02 11.14 -6.47
N LYS A 101 25.33 11.37 -6.56
CA LYS A 101 26.06 12.32 -5.73
C LYS A 101 25.46 13.72 -5.82
N GLN A 102 25.24 14.24 -7.03
CA GLN A 102 24.62 15.56 -7.24
C GLN A 102 23.20 15.61 -6.66
N LYS A 103 22.41 14.54 -6.82
CA LYS A 103 21.06 14.42 -6.23
C LYS A 103 21.10 14.44 -4.70
N LEU A 104 22.06 13.76 -4.09
CA LEU A 104 22.25 13.74 -2.64
C LEU A 104 22.70 15.10 -2.12
N GLU A 105 23.63 15.78 -2.79
CA GLU A 105 24.08 17.13 -2.44
C GLU A 105 22.94 18.15 -2.51
N PHE A 106 22.14 18.12 -3.59
CA PHE A 106 20.96 18.98 -3.70
C PHE A 106 19.92 18.68 -2.61
N SER A 107 19.64 17.41 -2.36
CA SER A 107 18.70 16.98 -1.32
C SER A 107 19.16 17.42 0.07
N GLN A 108 20.46 17.32 0.36
CA GLN A 108 21.06 17.78 1.59
C GLN A 108 20.85 19.28 1.78
N ASN A 109 21.24 20.10 0.78
CA ASN A 109 21.05 21.56 0.80
C ASN A 109 19.58 21.93 1.07
N LEU A 110 18.65 21.28 0.38
CA LEU A 110 17.22 21.53 0.53
C LEU A 110 16.70 21.18 1.92
N VAL A 111 17.09 20.02 2.47
CA VAL A 111 16.67 19.60 3.82
C VAL A 111 17.19 20.58 4.86
N ILE A 112 18.48 20.91 4.83
CA ILE A 112 19.09 21.83 5.79
C ILE A 112 18.48 23.21 5.72
N ALA A 113 18.33 23.76 4.52
CA ALA A 113 17.72 25.07 4.31
C ALA A 113 16.30 25.11 4.88
N ARG A 114 15.46 24.10 4.60
CA ARG A 114 14.08 24.05 5.11
C ARG A 114 14.04 23.96 6.62
N LEU A 115 14.84 23.09 7.21
CA LEU A 115 14.86 22.89 8.66
C LEU A 115 15.34 24.14 9.38
N TYR A 116 16.34 24.82 8.82
CA TYR A 116 16.86 26.07 9.35
C TYR A 116 15.83 27.19 9.21
N ASP A 117 15.24 27.40 8.01
CA ASP A 117 14.18 28.41 7.80
C ASP A 117 12.99 28.18 8.75
N GLN A 118 12.60 26.93 8.95
CA GLN A 118 11.53 26.57 9.88
C GLN A 118 11.88 26.90 11.34
N GLU A 119 13.09 26.60 11.80
CA GLU A 119 13.52 26.91 13.16
C GLU A 119 13.58 28.44 13.38
N GLN A 120 14.11 29.17 12.41
CA GLN A 120 14.12 30.64 12.45
C GLN A 120 12.70 31.21 12.50
N ARG A 121 11.75 30.65 11.75
CA ARG A 121 10.32 31.02 11.81
C ARG A 121 9.69 30.81 13.17
N GLN A 122 10.04 29.72 13.86
CA GLN A 122 9.50 29.40 15.18
C GLN A 122 10.09 30.30 16.27
N ASN A 123 11.34 30.75 16.10
CA ASN A 123 12.05 31.55 17.08
C ASN A 123 11.83 33.08 16.93
N GLN A 124 11.24 33.54 15.82
CA GLN A 124 10.98 34.95 15.57
C GLN A 124 9.63 35.41 16.14
N ALA A 125 9.63 36.56 16.82
CA ALA A 125 8.43 37.18 17.39
C ALA A 125 7.50 37.81 16.32
N SER A 126 7.97 37.96 15.09
CA SER A 126 7.22 38.49 13.95
C SER A 126 7.09 37.43 12.84
N PRO A 127 5.96 37.40 12.11
CA PRO A 127 5.74 36.38 11.08
C PRO A 127 6.73 36.55 9.93
N VAL A 128 7.57 35.54 9.70
CA VAL A 128 8.44 35.47 8.52
C VAL A 128 7.55 35.37 7.28
N PRO A 129 7.81 36.14 6.21
CA PRO A 129 7.00 36.11 4.99
C PRO A 129 6.86 34.69 4.41
N ALA A 130 5.65 34.32 3.99
CA ALA A 130 5.45 33.22 3.04
C ALA A 130 5.82 33.72 1.64
N PRO A 131 6.41 32.90 0.74
CA PRO A 131 6.67 31.44 0.81
C PRO A 131 7.95 31.06 1.61
N PRO A 132 8.32 29.76 1.71
CA PRO A 132 9.60 29.30 2.28
C PRO A 132 10.81 30.11 1.77
N PHE A 133 11.82 30.31 2.63
CA PHE A 133 13.01 31.11 2.32
C PHE A 133 12.73 32.59 2.01
N GLY A 134 11.56 33.10 2.44
CA GLY A 134 11.14 34.49 2.23
C GLY A 134 12.02 35.54 2.91
N SER A 135 12.93 35.13 3.81
CA SER A 135 13.95 35.99 4.41
C SER A 135 15.07 36.38 3.44
N ILE A 136 15.22 35.65 2.32
CA ILE A 136 16.19 35.95 1.27
C ILE A 136 15.51 36.74 0.14
N THR A 137 16.01 37.94 -0.15
CA THR A 137 15.44 38.81 -1.20
C THR A 137 15.80 38.33 -2.60
N LYS A 138 15.16 38.92 -3.63
CA LYS A 138 15.54 38.63 -5.03
C LYS A 138 16.96 39.12 -5.32
N GLU A 139 17.31 40.29 -4.81
CA GLU A 139 18.61 40.93 -5.02
C GLU A 139 19.74 40.10 -4.40
N GLU A 140 19.56 39.56 -3.19
CA GLU A 140 20.50 38.64 -2.56
C GLU A 140 20.67 37.36 -3.40
N GLY A 141 19.57 36.81 -3.92
CA GLY A 141 19.59 35.67 -4.83
C GLY A 141 20.35 35.96 -6.13
N ASP A 142 20.10 37.10 -6.75
CA ASP A 142 20.77 37.55 -7.98
C ASP A 142 22.27 37.76 -7.78
N GLU A 143 22.69 38.34 -6.65
CA GLU A 143 24.11 38.50 -6.33
C GLU A 143 24.80 37.14 -6.13
N TYR A 144 24.13 36.21 -5.44
CA TYR A 144 24.64 34.86 -5.25
C TYR A 144 24.80 34.12 -6.58
N LEU A 145 23.79 34.18 -7.45
CA LEU A 145 23.81 33.51 -8.76
C LEU A 145 24.95 34.02 -9.67
N LYS A 146 25.32 35.30 -9.58
CA LYS A 146 26.48 35.85 -10.32
C LYS A 146 27.81 35.20 -9.92
N LYS A 147 27.93 34.74 -8.66
CA LYS A 147 29.13 34.09 -8.13
C LYS A 147 29.11 32.57 -8.33
N HIS A 148 27.92 31.98 -8.51
CA HIS A 148 27.69 30.53 -8.57
C HIS A 148 27.02 30.05 -9.87
N GLU A 149 27.30 30.73 -10.99
CA GLU A 149 26.68 30.42 -12.27
C GLU A 149 27.01 29.00 -12.75
N ALA A 150 28.26 28.55 -12.56
CA ALA A 150 28.70 27.23 -12.99
C ALA A 150 28.00 26.10 -12.20
N GLU A 151 27.77 26.28 -10.90
CA GLU A 151 27.04 25.34 -10.06
C GLU A 151 25.56 25.28 -10.44
N TYR A 152 24.97 26.43 -10.80
CA TYR A 152 23.59 26.45 -11.30
C TYR A 152 23.46 25.70 -12.62
N VAL A 153 24.41 25.86 -13.55
CA VAL A 153 24.40 25.12 -14.83
C VAL A 153 24.40 23.61 -14.60
N LYS A 154 25.24 23.11 -13.66
CA LYS A 154 25.24 21.69 -13.28
C LYS A 154 23.88 21.23 -12.71
N TYR A 155 23.28 22.04 -11.84
CA TYR A 155 21.94 21.76 -11.32
C TYR A 155 20.88 21.72 -12.43
N GLU A 156 20.93 22.66 -13.37
CA GLU A 156 20.01 22.72 -14.50
C GLU A 156 20.13 21.47 -15.40
N GLU A 157 21.35 21.00 -15.65
CA GLU A 157 21.61 19.76 -16.39
C GLU A 157 21.06 18.52 -15.65
N LEU A 158 21.23 18.45 -14.33
CA LEU A 158 20.62 17.40 -13.49
C LEU A 158 19.10 17.43 -13.62
N VAL A 159 18.46 18.59 -13.45
CA VAL A 159 17.00 18.75 -13.56
C VAL A 159 16.51 18.32 -14.93
N LYS A 160 17.18 18.74 -16.01
CA LYS A 160 16.87 18.31 -17.39
C LYS A 160 16.98 16.80 -17.56
N THR A 161 17.96 16.17 -16.94
CA THR A 161 18.16 14.71 -17.00
C THR A 161 17.00 13.98 -16.29
N LEU A 162 16.64 14.43 -15.08
CA LEU A 162 15.53 13.84 -14.31
C LEU A 162 14.16 14.06 -14.96
N GLN A 163 13.95 15.20 -15.62
CA GLN A 163 12.72 15.50 -16.37
C GLN A 163 12.53 14.56 -17.57
N LYS A 164 13.60 14.23 -18.28
CA LYS A 164 13.56 13.28 -19.40
C LYS A 164 13.13 11.88 -18.93
N GLU A 165 13.55 11.46 -17.74
CA GLU A 165 13.10 10.18 -17.16
C GLU A 165 11.62 10.17 -16.80
N SER A 166 11.04 11.34 -16.51
CA SER A 166 9.67 11.48 -15.99
C SER A 166 8.61 11.81 -17.05
N GLU A 167 8.99 11.93 -18.33
CA GLU A 167 8.13 12.40 -19.44
C GLU A 167 7.39 13.73 -19.15
N VAL A 168 7.91 14.56 -18.22
CA VAL A 168 7.34 15.86 -17.85
C VAL A 168 7.76 16.91 -18.90
N PRO A 169 6.84 17.75 -19.41
CA PRO A 169 7.19 18.81 -20.36
C PRO A 169 8.21 19.78 -19.76
N PRO A 170 9.09 20.37 -20.59
CA PRO A 170 10.08 21.33 -20.09
C PRO A 170 9.39 22.57 -19.49
N PRO A 171 9.97 23.19 -18.46
CA PRO A 171 9.40 24.39 -17.84
C PRO A 171 9.43 25.58 -18.80
N THR A 172 8.50 26.51 -18.63
CA THR A 172 8.53 27.83 -19.30
C THR A 172 9.73 28.66 -18.85
N GLU A 173 10.07 29.70 -19.60
CA GLU A 173 11.14 30.64 -19.20
C GLU A 173 10.90 31.24 -17.82
N GLU A 174 9.66 31.63 -17.53
CA GLU A 174 9.26 32.14 -16.21
C GLU A 174 9.46 31.08 -15.11
N GLN A 175 9.07 29.83 -15.36
CA GLN A 175 9.28 28.75 -14.41
C GLN A 175 10.77 28.46 -14.18
N ASN A 176 11.60 28.58 -15.22
CA ASN A 176 13.05 28.45 -15.11
C ASN A 176 13.66 29.60 -14.28
N GLU A 177 13.20 30.85 -14.45
CA GLU A 177 13.64 31.97 -13.61
C GLU A 177 13.23 31.78 -12.15
N GLN A 178 12.00 31.32 -11.90
CA GLN A 178 11.52 31.00 -10.55
C GLN A 178 12.33 29.88 -9.90
N GLN A 179 12.64 28.81 -10.64
CA GLN A 179 13.49 27.72 -10.14
C GLN A 179 14.91 28.21 -9.83
N ARG A 180 15.48 29.07 -10.69
CA ARG A 180 16.79 29.69 -10.49
C ARG A 180 16.84 30.51 -9.20
N GLN A 181 15.81 31.33 -8.96
CA GLN A 181 15.68 32.10 -7.72
C GLN A 181 15.53 31.20 -6.49
N GLN A 182 14.66 30.18 -6.57
CA GLN A 182 14.47 29.26 -5.45
C GLN A 182 15.74 28.48 -5.12
N TRP A 183 16.49 28.03 -6.13
CA TRP A 183 17.77 27.37 -5.95
C TRP A 183 18.77 28.25 -5.18
N ALA A 184 18.89 29.52 -5.57
CA ALA A 184 19.76 30.48 -4.89
C ALA A 184 19.36 30.66 -3.42
N LYS A 185 18.06 30.85 -3.16
CA LYS A 185 17.54 31.00 -1.79
C LYS A 185 17.81 29.77 -0.92
N ILE A 186 17.68 28.57 -1.48
CA ILE A 186 18.01 27.31 -0.79
C ILE A 186 19.48 27.29 -0.41
N LEU A 187 20.38 27.59 -1.34
CA LEU A 187 21.82 27.52 -1.07
C LEU A 187 22.29 28.57 -0.08
N ILE A 188 21.84 29.83 -0.22
CA ILE A 188 22.14 30.90 0.75
C ILE A 188 21.67 30.49 2.15
N THR A 189 20.46 29.93 2.26
CA THR A 189 19.91 29.49 3.55
C THR A 189 20.71 28.31 4.12
N ALA A 190 21.09 27.35 3.28
CA ALA A 190 21.90 26.20 3.69
C ALA A 190 23.31 26.63 4.15
N GLU A 191 23.93 27.60 3.48
CA GLU A 191 25.22 28.18 3.89
C GLU A 191 25.12 28.89 5.24
N LYS A 192 24.07 29.68 5.47
CA LYS A 192 23.80 30.30 6.77
C LYS A 192 23.66 29.23 7.86
N ALA A 193 22.88 28.18 7.60
CA ALA A 193 22.72 27.05 8.51
C ALA A 193 24.06 26.35 8.83
N ARG A 194 24.92 26.14 7.82
CA ARG A 194 26.26 25.56 8.01
C ARG A 194 27.18 26.43 8.84
N ALA A 195 27.17 27.74 8.60
CA ALA A 195 27.97 28.69 9.37
C ALA A 195 27.62 28.65 10.86
N GLU A 196 26.36 28.39 11.19
CA GLU A 196 25.86 28.22 12.55
C GLU A 196 26.01 26.79 13.10
N LYS A 197 26.66 25.89 12.35
CA LYS A 197 26.80 24.46 12.67
C LYS A 197 25.46 23.75 12.89
N PHE A 198 24.39 24.25 12.27
CA PHE A 198 23.04 23.70 12.37
C PHE A 198 22.99 22.22 11.94
N GLU A 199 23.79 21.84 10.93
CA GLU A 199 23.94 20.46 10.47
C GLU A 199 24.46 19.50 11.54
N GLN A 200 25.17 20.00 12.55
CA GLN A 200 25.71 19.19 13.65
C GLN A 200 24.67 18.90 14.73
N GLN A 201 23.49 19.52 14.68
CA GLN A 201 22.42 19.19 15.60
C GLN A 201 21.96 17.73 15.37
N PRO A 202 21.77 16.91 16.44
CA PRO A 202 21.42 15.50 16.31
C PRO A 202 20.22 15.23 15.39
N LYS A 203 19.18 16.08 15.49
CA LYS A 203 18.03 16.03 14.57
C LYS A 203 18.47 16.09 13.11
N VAL A 204 19.23 17.12 12.79
CA VAL A 204 19.49 17.51 11.41
C VAL A 204 20.31 16.41 10.76
N ARG A 205 21.27 15.84 11.50
CA ARG A 205 22.00 14.64 11.10
C ARG A 205 21.09 13.44 10.86
N LEU A 206 20.19 13.11 11.79
CA LEU A 206 19.24 12.00 11.61
C LEU A 206 18.41 12.18 10.34
N GLN A 207 17.80 13.36 10.16
CA GLN A 207 16.95 13.64 9.00
C GLN A 207 17.71 13.61 7.69
N LEU A 208 18.94 14.14 7.66
CA LEU A 208 19.82 14.02 6.51
C LEU A 208 20.16 12.56 6.21
N GLY A 209 20.55 11.79 7.21
CA GLY A 209 20.88 10.37 7.05
C GLY A 209 19.69 9.55 6.55
N LEU A 210 18.48 9.80 7.04
CA LEU A 210 17.26 9.15 6.56
C LEU A 210 16.88 9.57 5.14
N GLN A 211 17.00 10.86 4.80
CA GLN A 211 16.71 11.34 3.45
C GLN A 211 17.70 10.77 2.43
N GLN A 212 18.99 10.76 2.76
CA GLN A 212 20.03 10.15 1.94
C GLN A 212 19.80 8.64 1.80
N SER A 213 19.43 7.96 2.89
CA SER A 213 19.10 6.53 2.85
C SER A 213 17.90 6.26 1.94
N ASN A 214 16.83 7.06 2.04
CA ASN A 214 15.67 6.95 1.14
C ASN A 214 16.08 7.15 -0.33
N ALA A 215 16.84 8.21 -0.63
CA ALA A 215 17.32 8.46 -1.98
C ALA A 215 18.14 7.29 -2.53
N LEU A 216 19.07 6.76 -1.74
CA LEU A 216 19.89 5.61 -2.11
C LEU A 216 19.09 4.34 -2.33
N VAL A 217 18.10 4.06 -1.47
CA VAL A 217 17.25 2.87 -1.63
C VAL A 217 16.40 2.95 -2.90
N GLN A 218 15.94 4.13 -3.31
CA GLN A 218 15.25 4.28 -4.59
C GLN A 218 16.14 3.94 -5.78
N GLU A 219 17.39 4.43 -5.79
CA GLU A 219 18.35 4.09 -6.85
C GLU A 219 18.74 2.61 -6.82
N TYR A 220 18.91 2.06 -5.62
CA TYR A 220 19.17 0.63 -5.42
C TYR A 220 18.02 -0.22 -5.98
N ALA A 221 16.77 0.12 -5.64
CA ALA A 221 15.60 -0.58 -6.17
C ALA A 221 15.51 -0.48 -7.70
N LYS A 222 15.80 0.69 -8.29
CA LYS A 222 15.83 0.88 -9.75
C LYS A 222 16.90 -0.01 -10.41
N LYS A 223 18.10 -0.06 -9.83
CA LYS A 223 19.22 -0.87 -10.34
C LYS A 223 18.96 -2.37 -10.26
N HIS A 224 18.34 -2.83 -9.17
CA HIS A 224 18.08 -4.24 -8.89
C HIS A 224 16.67 -4.72 -9.29
N ALA A 225 15.86 -3.87 -9.94
CA ALA A 225 14.48 -4.21 -10.30
C ALA A 225 14.36 -5.53 -11.09
N LYS A 226 15.35 -5.80 -11.96
CA LYS A 226 15.41 -7.02 -12.78
C LYS A 226 15.78 -8.28 -11.99
N ASP A 227 16.49 -8.13 -10.89
CA ASP A 227 16.94 -9.27 -10.07
C ASP A 227 15.76 -10.00 -9.41
N PHE A 228 14.63 -9.30 -9.29
CA PHE A 228 13.40 -9.83 -8.73
C PHE A 228 12.42 -10.33 -9.79
N GLU A 229 12.70 -10.18 -11.09
CA GLU A 229 11.83 -10.73 -12.11
C GLU A 229 11.95 -12.27 -12.12
N PRO A 230 10.83 -13.01 -12.03
CA PRO A 230 10.85 -14.45 -12.21
C PRO A 230 11.10 -14.81 -13.67
N THR A 231 11.83 -15.91 -13.85
CA THR A 231 12.03 -16.53 -15.15
C THR A 231 10.73 -17.17 -15.64
N GLU A 232 10.64 -17.37 -16.96
CA GLU A 232 9.51 -18.09 -17.56
C GLU A 232 9.34 -19.51 -16.99
N ALA A 233 10.45 -20.17 -16.66
CA ALA A 233 10.43 -21.50 -16.05
C ALA A 233 9.83 -21.48 -14.64
N GLU A 234 10.20 -20.51 -13.81
CA GLU A 234 9.61 -20.32 -12.47
C GLU A 234 8.12 -20.00 -12.55
N MET A 235 7.71 -19.15 -13.49
CA MET A 235 6.28 -18.84 -13.69
C MET A 235 5.49 -20.07 -14.15
N LYS A 236 6.01 -20.86 -15.11
CA LYS A 236 5.38 -22.11 -15.56
C LYS A 236 5.25 -23.13 -14.44
N ASP A 237 6.30 -23.31 -13.63
CA ASP A 237 6.26 -24.21 -12.47
C ASP A 237 5.22 -23.74 -11.43
N TYR A 238 5.14 -22.43 -11.18
CA TYR A 238 4.12 -21.86 -10.31
C TYR A 238 2.70 -22.13 -10.83
N VAL A 239 2.43 -21.87 -12.11
CA VAL A 239 1.11 -22.11 -12.73
C VAL A 239 0.78 -23.61 -12.73
N ALA A 240 1.75 -24.49 -13.01
CA ALA A 240 1.55 -25.93 -12.96
C ALA A 240 1.19 -26.44 -11.55
N LYS A 241 1.78 -25.84 -10.50
CA LYS A 241 1.46 -26.14 -9.09
C LYS A 241 0.17 -25.47 -8.61
N ASN A 242 -0.33 -24.49 -9.35
CA ASN A 242 -1.54 -23.73 -9.05
C ASN A 242 -2.49 -23.74 -10.27
N PRO A 243 -3.13 -24.89 -10.58
CA PRO A 243 -3.95 -25.03 -11.80
C PRO A 243 -5.13 -24.05 -11.90
N GLN A 244 -5.54 -23.43 -10.80
CA GLN A 244 -6.53 -22.34 -10.82
C GLN A 244 -6.08 -21.15 -11.68
N TYR A 245 -4.77 -20.94 -11.85
CA TYR A 245 -4.21 -19.89 -12.70
C TYR A 245 -3.95 -20.34 -14.15
N ASP A 246 -4.08 -21.63 -14.45
CA ASP A 246 -3.85 -22.17 -15.80
C ASP A 246 -5.10 -21.99 -16.68
N ALA A 247 -5.08 -20.99 -17.55
CA ALA A 247 -6.21 -20.68 -18.43
C ALA A 247 -6.60 -21.85 -19.36
N ALA A 248 -5.66 -22.71 -19.77
CA ALA A 248 -5.98 -23.88 -20.59
C ALA A 248 -6.74 -24.92 -19.78
N LYS A 249 -6.35 -25.15 -18.52
CA LYS A 249 -7.10 -26.03 -17.61
C LYS A 249 -8.48 -25.48 -17.25
N GLN A 250 -8.60 -24.16 -17.09
CA GLN A 250 -9.89 -23.51 -16.90
C GLN A 250 -10.81 -23.71 -18.11
N ARG A 251 -10.23 -23.60 -19.32
CA ARG A 251 -10.95 -23.85 -20.57
C ARG A 251 -11.38 -25.31 -20.73
N GLU A 252 -10.48 -26.26 -20.49
CA GLU A 252 -10.80 -27.69 -20.54
C GLU A 252 -11.96 -28.04 -19.58
N THR A 253 -11.93 -27.48 -18.38
CA THR A 253 -12.97 -27.70 -17.36
C THR A 253 -14.32 -27.14 -17.79
N ILE A 254 -14.36 -25.90 -18.29
CA ILE A 254 -15.64 -25.28 -18.70
C ILE A 254 -16.20 -25.92 -19.97
N GLU A 255 -15.35 -26.44 -20.86
CA GLU A 255 -15.76 -27.23 -22.03
C GLU A 255 -16.42 -28.56 -21.61
N ASP A 256 -15.87 -29.25 -20.60
CA ASP A 256 -16.51 -30.46 -20.02
C ASP A 256 -17.86 -30.14 -19.36
N VAL A 257 -17.92 -29.06 -18.57
CA VAL A 257 -19.17 -28.59 -17.94
C VAL A 257 -20.22 -28.30 -18.99
N LEU A 258 -19.88 -27.59 -20.07
CA LEU A 258 -20.80 -27.29 -21.16
C LEU A 258 -21.34 -28.58 -21.81
N LYS A 259 -20.45 -29.54 -22.10
CA LYS A 259 -20.82 -30.83 -22.70
C LYS A 259 -21.79 -31.60 -21.81
N ARG A 260 -21.52 -31.67 -20.50
CA ARG A 260 -22.35 -32.39 -19.52
C ARG A 260 -23.70 -31.70 -19.30
N ALA A 261 -23.71 -30.38 -19.22
CA ALA A 261 -24.94 -29.59 -19.14
C ALA A 261 -25.83 -29.81 -20.38
N LYS A 262 -25.24 -29.78 -21.59
CA LYS A 262 -25.98 -30.07 -22.84
C LYS A 262 -26.44 -31.53 -22.95
N ALA A 263 -25.78 -32.47 -22.25
CA ALA A 263 -26.22 -33.85 -22.14
C ALA A 263 -27.36 -34.07 -21.12
N GLY A 264 -27.79 -33.01 -20.41
CA GLY A 264 -28.92 -33.06 -19.48
C GLY A 264 -28.55 -33.31 -18.02
N GLU A 265 -27.27 -33.24 -17.65
CA GLU A 265 -26.87 -33.28 -16.25
C GLU A 265 -27.40 -32.05 -15.47
N ASP A 266 -27.68 -32.21 -14.18
CA ASP A 266 -28.22 -31.13 -13.35
C ASP A 266 -27.25 -29.94 -13.27
N PHE A 267 -27.69 -28.81 -13.80
CA PHE A 267 -26.87 -27.61 -13.88
C PHE A 267 -26.51 -27.05 -12.50
N ALA A 268 -27.42 -27.16 -11.52
CA ALA A 268 -27.16 -26.70 -10.17
C ALA A 268 -26.03 -27.50 -9.50
N ALA A 269 -26.02 -28.82 -9.68
CA ALA A 269 -24.91 -29.68 -9.24
C ALA A 269 -23.59 -29.32 -9.93
N LEU A 270 -23.60 -29.11 -11.26
CA LEU A 270 -22.41 -28.67 -12.00
C LEU A 270 -21.89 -27.32 -11.49
N ALA A 271 -22.76 -26.34 -11.26
CA ALA A 271 -22.37 -25.05 -10.72
C ALA A 271 -21.78 -25.17 -9.30
N ASN A 272 -22.39 -25.99 -8.44
CA ASN A 272 -21.88 -26.27 -7.10
C ASN A 272 -20.50 -26.94 -7.11
N GLN A 273 -20.26 -27.80 -8.09
CA GLN A 273 -19.00 -28.54 -8.18
C GLN A 273 -17.88 -27.72 -8.82
N TYR A 274 -18.18 -26.94 -9.87
CA TYR A 274 -17.15 -26.37 -10.74
C TYR A 274 -17.09 -24.84 -10.74
N SER A 275 -18.09 -24.12 -10.21
CA SER A 275 -18.07 -22.65 -10.27
C SER A 275 -17.10 -22.05 -9.25
N GLU A 276 -16.25 -21.14 -9.72
CA GLU A 276 -15.33 -20.34 -8.90
C GLU A 276 -15.91 -18.98 -8.53
N ASP A 277 -17.16 -18.71 -8.91
CA ASP A 277 -17.87 -17.50 -8.50
C ASP A 277 -18.15 -17.49 -6.98
N PRO A 278 -17.60 -16.53 -6.22
CA PRO A 278 -17.92 -16.37 -4.81
C PRO A 278 -19.43 -16.23 -4.54
N GLY A 279 -20.20 -15.66 -5.48
CA GLY A 279 -21.64 -15.49 -5.38
C GLY A 279 -22.45 -16.80 -5.44
N ASN A 280 -21.82 -17.93 -5.81
CA ASN A 280 -22.44 -19.25 -5.70
C ASN A 280 -22.65 -19.69 -4.24
N LYS A 281 -21.95 -19.08 -3.28
CA LYS A 281 -22.17 -19.31 -1.86
C LYS A 281 -23.40 -18.51 -1.38
N GLU A 282 -24.17 -19.09 -0.48
CA GLU A 282 -25.17 -18.32 0.25
C GLU A 282 -24.50 -17.22 1.07
N ALA A 283 -25.17 -16.08 1.26
CA ALA A 283 -24.69 -15.03 2.13
C ALA A 283 -25.52 -15.05 3.41
N ASP A 284 -24.87 -14.87 4.55
CA ASP A 284 -25.54 -14.70 5.82
C ASP A 284 -26.37 -13.41 5.80
N PRO A 285 -27.70 -13.46 6.08
CA PRO A 285 -28.57 -12.29 5.94
C PRO A 285 -28.24 -11.13 6.86
N GLN A 286 -27.47 -11.37 7.93
CA GLN A 286 -27.18 -10.38 8.96
C GLN A 286 -25.79 -9.75 8.78
N THR A 287 -24.84 -10.52 8.24
CA THR A 287 -23.42 -10.12 8.11
C THR A 287 -22.95 -9.96 6.67
N ASN A 288 -23.75 -10.43 5.69
CA ASN A 288 -23.38 -10.55 4.28
C ASN A 288 -22.15 -11.44 4.01
N ALA A 289 -21.64 -12.15 5.02
CA ALA A 289 -20.53 -13.06 4.86
C ALA A 289 -20.97 -14.33 4.11
N PRO A 290 -20.15 -14.92 3.24
CA PRO A 290 -20.48 -16.18 2.59
C PRO A 290 -20.62 -17.31 3.62
N THR A 291 -21.68 -18.10 3.51
CA THR A 291 -21.90 -19.33 4.26
C THR A 291 -21.28 -20.52 3.50
N GLY A 292 -21.31 -21.70 4.12
CA GLY A 292 -20.86 -22.94 3.47
C GLY A 292 -21.89 -23.56 2.51
N ASN A 293 -23.11 -23.03 2.44
CA ASN A 293 -24.17 -23.54 1.56
C ASN A 293 -23.99 -22.99 0.15
N LEU A 294 -24.36 -23.79 -0.85
CA LEU A 294 -24.22 -23.44 -2.26
C LEU A 294 -25.59 -23.28 -2.93
N LYS A 295 -25.72 -22.28 -3.81
CA LYS A 295 -26.99 -21.89 -4.44
C LYS A 295 -27.22 -22.55 -5.82
N GLY A 296 -26.27 -23.33 -6.33
CA GLY A 296 -26.33 -23.93 -7.67
C GLY A 296 -26.13 -22.89 -8.78
N GLY A 297 -25.34 -21.86 -8.52
CA GLY A 297 -24.99 -20.79 -9.46
C GLY A 297 -26.14 -19.86 -9.79
N ILE A 298 -27.24 -19.86 -9.01
CA ILE A 298 -28.43 -19.10 -9.33
C ILE A 298 -28.29 -17.61 -8.98
N TYR A 299 -28.70 -16.78 -9.91
CA TYR A 299 -28.99 -15.37 -9.70
C TYR A 299 -30.42 -15.09 -10.16
N GLU A 300 -31.22 -14.52 -9.27
CA GLU A 300 -32.66 -14.34 -9.47
C GLU A 300 -33.01 -12.86 -9.61
N ASN A 301 -34.03 -12.57 -10.41
CA ASN A 301 -34.60 -11.23 -10.56
C ASN A 301 -33.58 -10.16 -11.00
N ILE A 302 -32.61 -10.54 -11.84
CA ILE A 302 -31.58 -9.62 -12.34
C ILE A 302 -32.22 -8.60 -13.28
N GLY A 303 -31.94 -7.32 -13.05
CA GLY A 303 -32.32 -6.22 -13.94
C GLY A 303 -31.33 -6.03 -15.10
N GLN A 304 -31.80 -5.45 -16.21
CA GLN A 304 -30.91 -5.07 -17.31
C GLN A 304 -29.87 -4.02 -16.86
N GLY A 305 -28.62 -4.22 -17.27
CA GLY A 305 -27.48 -3.37 -16.94
C GLY A 305 -26.83 -3.68 -15.59
N GLU A 306 -27.28 -4.70 -14.85
CA GLU A 306 -26.70 -5.08 -13.57
C GLU A 306 -25.48 -6.00 -13.72
N PHE A 307 -25.36 -6.71 -14.84
CA PHE A 307 -24.31 -7.69 -15.10
C PHE A 307 -23.34 -7.23 -16.18
N GLU A 308 -22.18 -7.89 -16.26
CA GLU A 308 -21.18 -7.62 -17.28
C GLU A 308 -21.80 -7.76 -18.69
N PRO A 309 -21.55 -6.82 -19.64
CA PRO A 309 -22.28 -6.77 -20.91
C PRO A 309 -22.26 -8.04 -21.77
N ALA A 310 -21.14 -8.77 -21.81
CA ALA A 310 -21.04 -10.01 -22.58
C ALA A 310 -21.84 -11.14 -21.91
N PHE A 311 -21.82 -11.22 -20.58
CA PHE A 311 -22.66 -12.16 -19.82
C PHE A 311 -24.14 -11.88 -20.05
N GLU A 312 -24.58 -10.63 -19.86
CA GLU A 312 -25.99 -10.25 -19.97
C GLU A 312 -26.52 -10.52 -21.39
N LYS A 313 -25.76 -10.10 -22.41
CA LYS A 313 -26.12 -10.33 -23.81
C LYS A 313 -26.33 -11.81 -24.11
N ALA A 314 -25.44 -12.67 -23.62
CA ALA A 314 -25.57 -14.11 -23.81
C ALA A 314 -26.78 -14.68 -23.08
N ALA A 315 -27.02 -14.29 -21.83
CA ALA A 315 -28.18 -14.72 -21.05
C ALA A 315 -29.51 -14.34 -21.72
N LEU A 316 -29.64 -13.09 -22.18
CA LEU A 316 -30.88 -12.58 -22.77
C LEU A 316 -31.20 -13.15 -24.15
N ALA A 317 -30.17 -13.60 -24.88
CA ALA A 317 -30.31 -14.27 -26.18
C ALA A 317 -30.88 -15.69 -26.07
N LEU A 318 -30.88 -16.29 -24.88
CA LEU A 318 -31.40 -17.63 -24.66
C LEU A 318 -32.93 -17.65 -24.57
N GLU A 319 -33.50 -18.78 -24.96
CA GLU A 319 -34.85 -19.18 -24.59
C GLU A 319 -34.86 -19.80 -23.19
N LYS A 320 -36.03 -19.85 -22.55
CA LYS A 320 -36.19 -20.45 -21.23
C LYS A 320 -35.73 -21.91 -21.25
N GLY A 321 -34.85 -22.27 -20.31
CA GLY A 321 -34.20 -23.57 -20.23
C GLY A 321 -32.96 -23.73 -21.13
N GLY A 322 -32.69 -22.77 -22.02
CA GLY A 322 -31.54 -22.77 -22.91
C GLY A 322 -30.21 -22.63 -22.17
N ILE A 323 -29.16 -23.23 -22.74
CA ILE A 323 -27.78 -23.18 -22.24
C ILE A 323 -26.91 -22.49 -23.31
N SER A 324 -26.11 -21.50 -22.90
CA SER A 324 -25.20 -20.78 -23.79
C SER A 324 -24.03 -21.65 -24.25
N ASP A 325 -23.33 -21.21 -25.29
CA ASP A 325 -21.93 -21.60 -25.48
C ASP A 325 -21.03 -20.94 -24.41
N ILE A 326 -19.72 -21.15 -24.49
CA ILE A 326 -18.77 -20.52 -23.56
C ILE A 326 -18.73 -19.01 -23.83
N VAL A 327 -19.00 -18.22 -22.79
CA VAL A 327 -18.95 -16.76 -22.82
C VAL A 327 -17.70 -16.30 -22.09
N GLU A 328 -16.88 -15.49 -22.72
CA GLU A 328 -15.69 -14.88 -22.10
C GLU A 328 -16.02 -13.48 -21.59
N THR A 329 -15.66 -13.20 -20.34
CA THR A 329 -15.80 -11.88 -19.72
C THR A 329 -14.49 -11.46 -19.04
N VAL A 330 -14.47 -10.27 -18.43
CA VAL A 330 -13.33 -9.78 -17.64
C VAL A 330 -13.00 -10.64 -16.41
N TYR A 331 -13.87 -11.59 -16.04
CA TYR A 331 -13.64 -12.52 -14.93
C TYR A 331 -13.12 -13.88 -15.40
N GLY A 332 -13.48 -14.31 -16.62
CA GLY A 332 -13.10 -15.60 -17.17
C GLY A 332 -14.16 -16.21 -18.06
N PHE A 333 -14.26 -17.54 -18.04
CA PHE A 333 -15.17 -18.30 -18.88
C PHE A 333 -16.45 -18.66 -18.14
N HIS A 334 -17.58 -18.48 -18.81
CA HIS A 334 -18.91 -18.73 -18.27
C HIS A 334 -19.67 -19.71 -19.16
N VAL A 335 -20.44 -20.59 -18.52
CA VAL A 335 -21.58 -21.28 -19.15
C VAL A 335 -22.81 -20.84 -18.41
N ILE A 336 -23.83 -20.40 -19.15
CA ILE A 336 -25.02 -19.75 -18.61
C ILE A 336 -26.24 -20.58 -19.00
N LYS A 337 -27.15 -20.80 -18.05
CA LYS A 337 -28.48 -21.37 -18.28
C LYS A 337 -29.54 -20.35 -17.90
N LEU A 338 -30.45 -20.06 -18.82
CA LEU A 338 -31.59 -19.18 -18.54
C LEU A 338 -32.71 -19.99 -17.89
N GLU A 339 -33.05 -19.69 -16.64
CA GLU A 339 -34.14 -20.37 -15.93
C GLU A 339 -35.48 -19.68 -16.17
N ASP A 340 -35.49 -18.34 -16.22
CA ASP A 340 -36.70 -17.58 -16.51
C ASP A 340 -36.39 -16.19 -17.06
N LYS A 341 -37.32 -15.63 -17.83
CA LYS A 341 -37.25 -14.27 -18.37
C LYS A 341 -38.65 -13.67 -18.39
N LYS A 342 -38.82 -12.49 -17.79
CA LYS A 342 -40.09 -11.78 -17.70
C LYS A 342 -39.91 -10.36 -18.20
N THR A 343 -40.88 -9.87 -18.96
CA THR A 343 -40.93 -8.47 -19.39
C THR A 343 -42.26 -7.90 -18.95
N GLU A 344 -42.20 -6.84 -18.14
CA GLU A 344 -43.37 -6.17 -17.59
C GLU A 344 -43.29 -4.66 -17.88
N LYS A 345 -44.43 -3.97 -17.84
CA LYS A 345 -44.46 -2.51 -17.97
C LYS A 345 -44.05 -1.88 -16.63
N GLY A 346 -42.96 -1.12 -16.65
CA GLY A 346 -42.52 -0.29 -15.54
C GLY A 346 -43.50 0.85 -15.25
N SER A 347 -43.36 1.46 -14.08
CA SER A 347 -44.15 2.63 -13.65
C SER A 347 -43.96 3.85 -14.55
N ASP A 348 -42.89 3.89 -15.34
CA ASP A 348 -42.59 4.90 -16.36
C ASP A 348 -43.14 4.54 -17.76
N GLY A 349 -43.88 3.44 -17.88
CA GLY A 349 -44.47 2.94 -19.14
C GLY A 349 -43.48 2.22 -20.05
N LYS A 350 -42.20 2.11 -19.67
CA LYS A 350 -41.18 1.37 -20.43
C LYS A 350 -41.22 -0.11 -20.11
N ASP A 351 -40.73 -0.93 -21.03
CA ASP A 351 -40.58 -2.35 -20.79
C ASP A 351 -39.39 -2.56 -19.84
N LYS A 352 -39.63 -3.27 -18.74
CA LYS A 352 -38.61 -3.71 -17.80
C LYS A 352 -38.51 -5.22 -17.89
N THR A 353 -37.36 -5.69 -18.38
CA THR A 353 -37.05 -7.12 -18.41
C THR A 353 -36.26 -7.50 -17.17
N THR A 354 -36.70 -8.55 -16.49
CA THR A 354 -35.92 -9.25 -15.47
C THR A 354 -35.69 -10.70 -15.89
N PHE A 355 -34.58 -11.28 -15.44
CA PHE A 355 -34.24 -12.64 -15.77
C PHE A 355 -33.60 -13.37 -14.58
N THR A 356 -33.74 -14.69 -14.58
CA THR A 356 -33.15 -15.59 -13.61
C THR A 356 -32.27 -16.57 -14.35
N VAL A 357 -31.02 -16.69 -13.95
CA VAL A 357 -30.03 -17.57 -14.59
C VAL A 357 -29.34 -18.45 -13.57
N ARG A 358 -28.80 -19.57 -14.04
CA ARG A 358 -27.67 -20.25 -13.39
C ARG A 358 -26.43 -20.07 -14.22
N HIS A 359 -25.27 -20.05 -13.59
CA HIS A 359 -24.01 -20.03 -14.32
C HIS A 359 -22.90 -20.80 -13.62
N VAL A 360 -21.91 -21.19 -14.41
CA VAL A 360 -20.62 -21.72 -13.94
C VAL A 360 -19.53 -20.78 -14.43
N LEU A 361 -18.78 -20.19 -13.51
CA LEU A 361 -17.61 -19.36 -13.83
C LEU A 361 -16.33 -20.16 -13.57
N ARG A 362 -15.39 -20.11 -14.52
CA ARG A 362 -13.99 -20.50 -14.35
C ARG A 362 -13.11 -19.28 -14.56
N GLN A 363 -12.42 -18.84 -13.51
CA GLN A 363 -11.70 -17.57 -13.52
C GLN A 363 -10.43 -17.68 -14.35
N THR A 364 -10.17 -16.71 -15.22
CA THR A 364 -8.88 -16.55 -15.91
C THR A 364 -8.24 -15.19 -15.67
N LYS A 365 -8.92 -14.39 -14.84
CA LYS A 365 -8.62 -13.01 -14.54
C LYS A 365 -8.82 -12.80 -13.04
N PHE A 366 -7.77 -12.34 -12.37
CA PHE A 366 -7.69 -12.31 -10.91
C PHE A 366 -7.43 -10.89 -10.44
N THR A 367 -8.03 -10.50 -9.31
CA THR A 367 -7.74 -9.21 -8.70
C THR A 367 -6.26 -9.14 -8.35
N ASP A 368 -5.60 -8.06 -8.77
CA ASP A 368 -4.21 -7.79 -8.37
C ASP A 368 -4.16 -7.64 -6.84
N PRO A 369 -3.44 -8.53 -6.11
CA PRO A 369 -3.36 -8.46 -4.65
C PRO A 369 -2.61 -7.22 -4.15
N THR A 370 -1.90 -6.53 -5.04
CA THR A 370 -1.18 -5.29 -4.73
C THR A 370 -1.97 -4.03 -5.08
N ALA A 371 -3.10 -4.15 -5.77
CA ALA A 371 -3.94 -3.00 -6.09
C ALA A 371 -4.57 -2.45 -4.81
N GLN A 372 -4.19 -1.23 -4.44
CA GLN A 372 -4.91 -0.48 -3.41
C GLN A 372 -6.33 -0.21 -3.90
N SER A 373 -7.32 -0.48 -3.05
CA SER A 373 -8.72 -0.18 -3.31
C SER A 373 -8.94 1.34 -3.35
N SER A 374 -8.70 1.97 -4.49
CA SER A 374 -9.19 3.33 -4.75
C SER A 374 -10.66 3.24 -5.15
N PRO A 375 -11.57 3.95 -4.47
CA PRO A 375 -13.00 3.91 -4.79
C PRO A 375 -13.32 4.44 -6.20
N TYR A 376 -12.36 5.06 -6.87
CA TYR A 376 -12.51 5.67 -8.20
C TYR A 376 -11.73 4.93 -9.31
N SER A 377 -11.05 3.83 -9.00
CA SER A 377 -10.27 3.06 -9.99
C SER A 377 -10.94 1.72 -10.26
N GLN A 378 -11.11 1.39 -11.54
CA GLN A 378 -11.56 0.06 -11.93
C GLN A 378 -10.54 -0.98 -11.43
N PRO A 379 -10.99 -2.13 -10.87
CA PRO A 379 -10.07 -3.18 -10.44
C PRO A 379 -9.22 -3.63 -11.63
N LYS A 380 -7.90 -3.68 -11.43
CA LYS A 380 -7.01 -4.26 -12.42
C LYS A 380 -7.05 -5.78 -12.27
N PHE A 381 -7.49 -6.47 -13.31
CA PHE A 381 -7.46 -7.93 -13.36
C PHE A 381 -6.21 -8.44 -14.08
N LEU A 382 -5.54 -9.42 -13.48
CA LEU A 382 -4.32 -10.06 -13.95
C LEU A 382 -4.63 -11.43 -14.54
N THR A 383 -3.91 -11.85 -15.58
CA THR A 383 -3.89 -13.27 -16.00
C THR A 383 -3.19 -14.15 -14.97
N GLY A 384 -3.31 -15.47 -15.12
CA GLY A 384 -2.55 -16.41 -14.30
C GLY A 384 -1.03 -16.21 -14.37
N ASP A 385 -0.50 -15.92 -15.55
CA ASP A 385 0.93 -15.62 -15.73
C ASP A 385 1.32 -14.30 -15.05
N GLU A 386 0.48 -13.27 -15.13
CA GLU A 386 0.72 -11.99 -14.44
C GLU A 386 0.62 -12.15 -12.91
N MET A 387 -0.28 -13.00 -12.42
CA MET A 387 -0.36 -13.40 -11.01
C MET A 387 0.92 -14.12 -10.59
N ALA A 388 1.37 -15.13 -11.36
CA ALA A 388 2.62 -15.84 -11.10
C ALA A 388 3.81 -14.89 -11.06
N LYS A 389 3.91 -13.98 -12.04
CA LYS A 389 4.96 -12.96 -12.09
C LYS A 389 4.96 -12.12 -10.82
N THR A 390 3.81 -11.59 -10.43
CA THR A 390 3.68 -10.69 -9.28
C THR A 390 3.98 -11.40 -7.97
N THR A 391 3.40 -12.58 -7.74
CA THR A 391 3.63 -13.38 -6.53
C THR A 391 5.09 -13.75 -6.36
N LEU A 392 5.71 -14.33 -7.39
CA LEU A 392 7.11 -14.75 -7.33
C LEU A 392 8.06 -13.56 -7.17
N SER A 393 7.78 -12.43 -7.83
CA SER A 393 8.59 -11.21 -7.65
C SER A 393 8.55 -10.73 -6.19
N ASN A 394 7.36 -10.71 -5.58
CA ASN A 394 7.17 -10.32 -4.19
C ASN A 394 7.87 -11.28 -3.21
N GLU A 395 7.81 -12.59 -3.47
CA GLU A 395 8.52 -13.59 -2.67
C GLU A 395 10.05 -13.42 -2.75
N LYS A 396 10.58 -13.18 -3.96
CA LYS A 396 12.01 -12.89 -4.16
C LYS A 396 12.44 -11.63 -3.42
N GLN A 397 11.66 -10.54 -3.53
CA GLN A 397 11.93 -9.29 -2.82
C GLN A 397 11.90 -9.46 -1.31
N LYS A 398 10.88 -10.16 -0.78
CA LYS A 398 10.76 -10.42 0.66
C LYS A 398 11.97 -11.20 1.19
N LYS A 399 12.34 -12.29 0.51
CA LYS A 399 13.49 -13.11 0.88
C LYS A 399 14.80 -12.32 0.81
N PHE A 400 14.96 -11.52 -0.25
CA PHE A 400 16.12 -10.64 -0.38
C PHE A 400 16.21 -9.66 0.79
N LEU A 401 15.10 -9.03 1.16
CA LEU A 401 15.04 -8.06 2.24
C LEU A 401 15.35 -8.68 3.61
N GLU A 402 14.83 -9.87 3.88
CA GLU A 402 15.17 -10.65 5.08
C GLU A 402 16.69 -10.90 5.17
N GLU A 403 17.32 -11.32 4.07
CA GLU A 403 18.78 -11.52 4.03
C GLU A 403 19.56 -10.19 4.10
N VAL A 404 19.04 -9.09 3.56
CA VAL A 404 19.64 -7.74 3.66
C VAL A 404 19.67 -7.28 5.11
N VAL A 405 18.55 -7.39 5.81
CA VAL A 405 18.44 -7.02 7.22
C VAL A 405 19.33 -7.91 8.08
N LYS A 406 19.38 -9.22 7.81
CA LYS A 406 20.21 -10.16 8.58
C LYS A 406 21.71 -9.85 8.48
N ARG A 407 22.20 -9.48 7.30
CA ARG A 407 23.63 -9.16 7.08
C ARG A 407 24.00 -7.73 7.48
N ASN A 408 23.03 -6.80 7.48
CA ASN A 408 23.21 -5.42 7.93
C ASN A 408 22.57 -5.25 9.31
N LYS A 409 23.31 -5.60 10.36
CA LYS A 409 22.84 -5.53 11.75
C LYS A 409 22.65 -4.06 12.18
N ILE A 410 21.44 -3.53 11.95
CA ILE A 410 21.04 -2.23 12.49
C ILE A 410 20.68 -2.41 13.97
N GLU A 411 21.43 -1.78 14.85
CA GLU A 411 21.14 -1.80 16.29
C GLU A 411 19.90 -0.93 16.58
N VAL A 412 18.94 -1.48 17.31
CA VAL A 412 17.70 -0.81 17.73
C VAL A 412 17.59 -0.94 19.25
N PRO A 413 17.25 0.14 19.99
CA PRO A 413 17.11 0.04 21.43
C PRO A 413 15.85 -0.78 21.80
N GLU A 414 15.89 -1.45 22.95
CA GLU A 414 14.76 -2.26 23.43
C GLU A 414 13.54 -1.41 23.86
N ASP A 415 13.80 -0.18 24.29
CA ASP A 415 12.79 0.83 24.62
C ASP A 415 13.34 2.24 24.32
N PHE A 416 12.46 3.23 24.35
CA PHE A 416 12.80 4.63 24.16
C PHE A 416 11.89 5.55 24.98
N THR A 417 12.27 6.81 25.11
CA THR A 417 11.47 7.81 25.83
C THR A 417 10.88 8.80 24.83
N VAL A 418 9.63 9.19 25.04
CA VAL A 418 8.93 10.19 24.22
C VAL A 418 8.53 11.34 25.13
N LYS A 419 8.83 12.57 24.73
CA LYS A 419 8.34 13.76 25.46
C LYS A 419 6.85 13.91 25.21
N ALA A 420 6.09 14.12 26.28
CA ALA A 420 4.68 14.42 26.17
C ALA A 420 4.48 15.72 25.36
N PRO A 421 3.50 15.75 24.43
CA PRO A 421 3.24 16.94 23.63
C PRO A 421 2.68 18.06 24.53
N ASP A 422 2.97 19.30 24.16
CA ASP A 422 2.46 20.48 24.84
C ASP A 422 0.92 20.46 24.91
N ALA A 423 0.37 20.57 26.12
CA ALA A 423 -1.07 20.51 26.37
C ALA A 423 -1.86 21.59 25.60
N SER A 424 -1.22 22.72 25.28
CA SER A 424 -1.82 23.78 24.45
C SER A 424 -1.98 23.40 22.96
N LYS A 425 -1.29 22.34 22.52
CA LYS A 425 -1.32 21.82 21.14
C LYS A 425 -2.17 20.55 21.00
N MET A 426 -2.79 20.07 22.09
CA MET A 426 -3.74 18.95 22.03
C MET A 426 -5.11 19.45 21.53
N PRO A 427 -5.78 18.70 20.65
CA PRO A 427 -7.18 18.97 20.32
C PRO A 427 -8.00 18.94 21.62
N GLN A 428 -8.76 20.00 21.92
CA GLN A 428 -9.67 19.95 23.06
C GLN A 428 -10.72 18.86 22.82
N PRO A 429 -11.06 18.06 23.84
CA PRO A 429 -12.15 17.09 23.71
C PRO A 429 -13.41 17.85 23.30
N PRO A 430 -14.24 17.30 22.39
CA PRO A 430 -15.52 17.90 22.08
C PRO A 430 -16.27 18.11 23.40
N THR A 431 -16.67 19.34 23.67
CA THR A 431 -17.45 19.68 24.87
C THR A 431 -18.65 18.75 24.90
N GLN A 432 -18.69 17.85 25.88
CA GLN A 432 -19.76 16.88 26.06
C GLN A 432 -21.07 17.61 26.33
N ASN A 433 -21.84 17.90 25.28
CA ASN A 433 -23.29 17.94 25.39
C ASN A 433 -23.80 16.52 25.16
N GLY A 434 -23.77 15.74 26.24
CA GLY A 434 -24.65 14.60 26.50
C GLY A 434 -24.57 13.39 25.57
N ILE A 435 -23.55 12.53 25.73
CA ILE A 435 -23.68 11.07 25.49
C ILE A 435 -22.86 10.31 26.54
N SER A 436 -23.49 9.33 27.19
CA SER A 436 -23.02 8.57 28.36
C SER A 436 -21.75 7.71 28.13
N PRO A 437 -20.97 7.42 29.20
CA PRO A 437 -19.73 6.66 29.12
C PRO A 437 -19.99 5.15 29.11
N THR A 438 -20.27 4.55 27.95
CA THR A 438 -20.25 3.08 27.80
C THR A 438 -19.71 2.60 26.44
N GLN A 439 -18.98 3.44 25.72
CA GLN A 439 -18.29 3.04 24.48
C GLN A 439 -16.87 3.63 24.43
N MET A 440 -16.01 3.20 25.35
CA MET A 440 -14.56 3.35 25.21
C MET A 440 -13.90 2.00 25.49
N ASN A 441 -14.22 1.01 24.67
CA ASN A 441 -13.38 -0.16 24.51
C ASN A 441 -13.43 -0.57 23.03
N GLY A 442 -12.70 0.20 22.22
CA GLY A 442 -12.54 -0.02 20.80
C GLY A 442 -11.25 0.65 20.39
N GLY A 443 -10.18 -0.13 20.23
CA GLY A 443 -8.89 0.36 19.76
C GLY A 443 -9.05 1.08 18.43
N VAL A 444 -8.47 2.28 18.33
CA VAL A 444 -8.39 3.02 17.08
C VAL A 444 -7.41 2.29 16.14
N PRO A 445 -7.70 2.15 14.83
CA PRO A 445 -6.93 1.30 13.94
C PRO A 445 -5.54 1.89 13.65
N LEU A 446 -4.52 1.04 13.67
CA LEU A 446 -3.20 1.35 13.09
C LEU A 446 -3.31 1.46 11.56
N PRO A 447 -2.47 2.29 10.89
CA PRO A 447 -2.49 2.38 9.44
C PRO A 447 -2.06 1.04 8.81
N ASN A 448 -2.93 0.47 8.00
CA ASN A 448 -2.77 -0.74 7.18
C ASN A 448 -2.29 -2.01 7.91
N SER A 449 -3.25 -2.72 8.51
CA SER A 449 -3.18 -4.17 8.69
C SER A 449 -4.37 -4.85 8.02
N GLN A 450 -4.36 -4.96 6.69
CA GLN A 450 -5.07 -6.06 6.03
C GLN A 450 -4.09 -7.21 5.90
N ILE A 451 -3.91 -7.96 6.99
CA ILE A 451 -3.39 -9.31 6.93
C ILE A 451 -4.63 -10.20 6.99
N GLU A 452 -5.03 -10.72 5.83
CA GLU A 452 -5.96 -11.85 5.77
C GLU A 452 -5.38 -12.98 6.61
N LYS A 453 -6.11 -13.37 7.64
CA LYS A 453 -5.79 -14.57 8.42
C LYS A 453 -6.09 -15.79 7.55
N ALA A 454 -5.05 -16.54 7.19
CA ALA A 454 -5.19 -17.90 6.69
C ALA A 454 -5.99 -18.76 7.71
N PRO A 455 -6.88 -19.66 7.26
CA PRO A 455 -7.63 -20.53 8.16
C PRO A 455 -6.69 -21.56 8.78
N THR A 456 -6.35 -21.37 10.06
CA THR A 456 -5.71 -22.41 10.87
C THR A 456 -6.71 -23.54 11.11
N THR A 457 -6.55 -24.65 10.41
CA THR A 457 -7.16 -25.91 10.82
C THR A 457 -6.32 -26.51 11.95
N SER A 458 -6.97 -26.83 13.06
CA SER A 458 -6.43 -27.78 14.03
C SER A 458 -7.57 -28.61 14.63
N PRO A 459 -7.32 -29.88 14.98
CA PRO A 459 -8.34 -30.93 14.95
C PRO A 459 -9.17 -30.94 16.24
N LYS A 460 -10.49 -31.11 16.09
CA LYS A 460 -11.41 -31.37 17.22
C LYS A 460 -11.04 -32.68 17.92
N GLY A 461 -10.61 -32.56 19.18
CA GLY A 461 -10.65 -33.64 20.15
C GLY A 461 -12.10 -34.02 20.46
N LYS A 462 -12.38 -35.33 20.37
CA LYS A 462 -13.63 -35.98 20.77
C LYS A 462 -13.77 -35.95 22.29
N THR A 463 -14.93 -35.55 22.79
CA THR A 463 -15.52 -36.17 23.99
C THR A 463 -17.04 -36.14 23.90
N ALA A 464 -17.62 -37.33 24.06
CA ALA A 464 -19.02 -37.65 23.88
C ALA A 464 -19.87 -37.26 25.11
N ALA A 465 -21.09 -36.81 24.84
CA ALA A 465 -22.18 -36.83 25.81
C ALA A 465 -22.83 -38.23 25.81
N LYS A 466 -23.07 -38.78 26.99
CA LYS A 466 -23.97 -39.93 27.22
C LYS A 466 -24.93 -39.52 28.32
N ASP A 467 -26.22 -39.52 27.99
CA ASP A 467 -27.33 -39.36 28.93
C ASP A 467 -27.78 -40.71 29.52
N ALA A 468 -28.17 -40.62 30.80
CA ALA A 468 -29.15 -41.43 31.54
C ALA A 468 -28.80 -42.90 31.94
N PRO A 469 -29.35 -43.47 33.05
CA PRO A 469 -30.63 -43.09 33.67
C PRO A 469 -30.72 -42.99 35.23
N LYS A 470 -31.86 -42.42 35.62
CA LYS A 470 -32.47 -42.22 36.96
C LYS A 470 -32.50 -43.46 37.87
N THR A 471 -32.35 -43.24 39.18
CA THR A 471 -33.08 -43.93 40.28
C THR A 471 -33.23 -42.97 41.48
N LYS A 472 -34.44 -42.44 41.71
CA LYS A 472 -35.32 -42.58 42.90
C LYS A 472 -34.61 -42.76 44.27
N SER A 473 -34.78 -41.78 45.17
CA SER A 473 -35.56 -41.93 46.42
C SER A 473 -35.59 -40.61 47.24
N GLU A 474 -36.81 -40.12 47.48
CA GLU A 474 -37.32 -39.19 48.53
C GLU A 474 -36.77 -39.42 49.97
N PRO A 475 -37.25 -38.69 51.01
CA PRO A 475 -37.40 -37.25 51.22
C PRO A 475 -36.92 -36.83 52.65
N LYS A 476 -36.96 -35.54 53.00
CA LYS A 476 -37.55 -34.97 54.25
C LYS A 476 -36.95 -33.62 54.65
N ASP A 477 -37.88 -32.70 54.93
CA ASP A 477 -37.94 -31.74 56.06
C ASP A 477 -36.73 -30.82 56.27
N LYS A 478 -36.82 -29.48 56.24
CA LYS A 478 -37.88 -28.53 56.61
C LYS A 478 -37.72 -27.22 55.83
#